data_AF-A0A9E3X2S8-F1
#
_entry.id   AF-A0A9E3X2S8-F1
#
_cell.length_a   1.000
_cell.length_b   1.000
_cell.length_c   1.000
_cell.angle_alpha   90.00
_cell.angle_beta   90.00
_cell.angle_gamma   90.00
#
_symmetry.space_group_name_H-M   'P 1'
#
loop_
_entity.id
_entity.type
_entity.pdbx_description
1 polymer ?
#
loop_
_entity_poly.entity_id
_entity_poly.type
_entity_poly.pdbx_seq_one_letter_code
_entity_poly.pdbx_strand_id
1 'polypeptide(L)'
;MIREHDQLTMATLTSELAEVQAQLDLALHDHLYSPFRELAQSQLGRIQPLRRAAVVLATAADGTDSALLRQQRIDLATALEMLNIALVIHQLLLANSANQTDNPNQRSITGSVILTGDYCFTRSALFAAKTDNVQVVEIFSQTLKTISEGILRGLFAERGDVTVAPAEVFHTELALCEAGVVGAATLVRTTSSLSDAAVAELLAILRRWVPGWQMQEVTPAFEHLPPPQEAGWQVLQQWIQLR
;
A
#
# COMPACT_ATOMS: atom_id res chain seq x y z
N MET A 1 -9.79 -26.39 17.38
CA MET A 1 -10.00 -25.01 17.88
C MET A 1 -9.07 -24.02 17.19
N ILE A 2 -7.73 -24.07 17.36
CA ILE A 2 -6.79 -23.12 16.71
C ILE A 2 -6.95 -23.10 15.16
N ARG A 3 -7.01 -24.28 14.50
CA ARG A 3 -7.18 -24.35 13.03
C ARG A 3 -8.49 -23.76 12.49
N GLU A 4 -9.57 -23.73 13.27
CA GLU A 4 -10.86 -23.15 12.82
C GLU A 4 -10.83 -21.63 12.90
N HIS A 5 -10.19 -21.07 13.94
CA HIS A 5 -10.02 -19.63 14.08
C HIS A 5 -9.15 -19.06 12.96
N ASP A 6 -8.01 -19.70 12.66
CA ASP A 6 -7.12 -19.29 11.57
C ASP A 6 -7.82 -19.34 10.20
N GLN A 7 -8.68 -20.35 9.97
CA GLN A 7 -9.48 -20.46 8.76
C GLN A 7 -10.49 -19.32 8.62
N LEU A 8 -11.15 -18.93 9.71
CA LEU A 8 -12.09 -17.81 9.72
C LEU A 8 -11.38 -16.47 9.47
N THR A 9 -10.22 -16.27 10.11
CA THR A 9 -9.39 -15.06 9.91
C THR A 9 -8.88 -14.98 8.47
N MET A 10 -8.41 -16.09 7.89
CA MET A 10 -8.03 -16.18 6.47
C MET A 10 -9.19 -15.90 5.52
N ALA A 11 -10.38 -16.43 5.81
CA ALA A 11 -11.58 -16.17 5.01
C ALA A 11 -11.97 -14.69 5.07
N THR A 12 -11.88 -14.07 6.25
CA THR A 12 -12.17 -12.65 6.44
C THR A 12 -11.20 -11.77 5.66
N LEU A 13 -9.88 -12.00 5.80
CA LEU A 13 -8.85 -11.28 5.05
C LEU A 13 -9.08 -11.40 3.53
N THR A 14 -9.38 -12.62 3.05
CA THR A 14 -9.63 -12.86 1.63
C THR A 14 -10.87 -12.12 1.12
N SER A 15 -11.95 -12.09 1.91
CA SER A 15 -13.18 -11.35 1.58
C SER A 15 -12.92 -9.85 1.51
N GLU A 16 -12.21 -9.29 2.49
CA GLU A 16 -11.90 -7.86 2.52
C GLU A 16 -10.95 -7.45 1.39
N LEU A 17 -9.97 -8.29 1.04
CA LEU A 17 -9.12 -8.07 -0.13
C LEU A 17 -9.91 -8.09 -1.45
N ALA A 18 -10.93 -8.95 -1.56
CA ALA A 18 -11.81 -8.95 -2.73
C ALA A 18 -12.64 -7.66 -2.82
N GLU A 19 -13.03 -7.08 -1.69
CA GLU A 19 -13.70 -5.77 -1.66
C GLU A 19 -12.77 -4.62 -2.02
N VAL A 20 -11.52 -4.62 -1.54
CA VAL A 20 -10.49 -3.67 -1.98
C VAL A 20 -10.30 -3.75 -3.49
N GLN A 21 -10.16 -4.97 -4.03
CA GLN A 21 -10.06 -5.21 -5.47
C GLN A 21 -11.26 -4.61 -6.22
N ALA A 22 -12.48 -4.87 -5.76
CA ALA A 22 -13.69 -4.33 -6.38
C ALA A 22 -13.75 -2.79 -6.34
N GLN A 23 -13.30 -2.16 -5.25
CA GLN A 23 -13.21 -0.71 -5.16
C GLN A 23 -12.17 -0.12 -6.13
N LEU A 24 -11.01 -0.77 -6.28
CA LEU A 24 -9.98 -0.38 -7.24
C LEU A 24 -10.51 -0.48 -8.68
N ASP A 25 -11.13 -1.61 -9.02
CA ASP A 25 -11.70 -1.84 -10.35
C ASP A 25 -12.77 -0.78 -10.66
N LEU A 26 -13.72 -0.56 -9.75
CA LEU A 26 -14.74 0.47 -9.91
C LEU A 26 -14.10 1.85 -10.11
N ALA A 27 -13.04 2.18 -9.34
CA ALA A 27 -12.38 3.47 -9.44
C ALA A 27 -11.63 3.71 -10.76
N LEU A 28 -11.13 2.65 -11.38
CA LEU A 28 -10.48 2.74 -12.70
C LEU A 28 -11.48 2.66 -13.85
N HIS A 29 -12.65 2.05 -13.66
CA HIS A 29 -13.71 1.98 -14.66
C HIS A 29 -14.55 3.25 -14.73
N ASP A 30 -14.78 3.87 -13.59
CA ASP A 30 -15.59 5.07 -13.47
C ASP A 30 -14.83 6.27 -14.07
N HIS A 31 -15.43 6.94 -15.05
CA HIS A 31 -14.95 8.19 -15.66
C HIS A 31 -13.54 8.23 -16.31
N LEU A 32 -12.76 7.15 -16.28
CA LEU A 32 -11.49 7.05 -17.00
C LEU A 32 -11.71 6.40 -18.38
N TYR A 33 -11.42 7.14 -19.46
CA TYR A 33 -11.57 6.66 -20.84
C TYR A 33 -10.30 5.95 -21.34
N SER A 34 -10.43 5.11 -22.37
CA SER A 34 -9.28 4.57 -23.11
C SER A 34 -8.51 5.72 -23.80
N PRO A 35 -7.17 5.68 -23.88
CA PRO A 35 -6.26 4.61 -23.44
C PRO A 35 -5.83 4.67 -21.96
N PHE A 36 -6.19 5.71 -21.22
CA PHE A 36 -5.77 5.91 -19.83
C PHE A 36 -6.24 4.78 -18.90
N ARG A 37 -7.47 4.29 -19.13
CA ARG A 37 -8.00 3.13 -18.41
C ARG A 37 -7.14 1.88 -18.59
N GLU A 38 -6.75 1.58 -19.83
CA GLU A 38 -5.95 0.40 -20.15
C GLU A 38 -4.57 0.48 -19.49
N LEU A 39 -3.96 1.67 -19.48
CA LEU A 39 -2.71 1.92 -18.77
C LEU A 39 -2.84 1.65 -17.27
N ALA A 40 -3.88 2.20 -16.62
CA ALA A 40 -4.09 2.03 -15.19
C ALA A 40 -4.43 0.58 -14.82
N GLN A 41 -5.29 -0.09 -15.59
CA GLN A 41 -5.63 -1.51 -15.40
C GLN A 41 -4.42 -2.43 -15.62
N SER A 42 -3.57 -2.11 -16.61
CA SER A 42 -2.30 -2.79 -16.82
C SER A 42 -1.41 -2.70 -15.58
N GLN A 43 -1.33 -1.54 -14.93
CA GLN A 43 -0.52 -1.39 -13.72
C GLN A 43 -1.18 -2.09 -12.52
N LEU A 44 -2.51 -2.03 -12.38
CA LEU A 44 -3.24 -2.79 -11.36
C LEU A 44 -2.93 -4.29 -11.45
N GLY A 45 -2.90 -4.87 -12.65
CA GLY A 45 -2.53 -6.28 -12.85
C GLY A 45 -1.08 -6.60 -12.46
N ARG A 46 -0.16 -5.64 -12.61
CA ARG A 46 1.27 -5.80 -12.28
C ARG A 46 1.59 -5.69 -10.80
N ILE A 47 0.83 -4.90 -10.06
CA ILE A 47 1.04 -4.72 -8.61
C ILE A 47 0.44 -5.84 -7.76
N GLN A 48 -0.22 -6.83 -8.39
CA GLN A 48 -0.77 -7.99 -7.71
C GLN A 48 0.35 -8.86 -7.10
N PRO A 49 0.07 -9.55 -5.98
CA PRO A 49 -1.13 -9.41 -5.14
C PRO A 49 -1.16 -8.09 -4.34
N LEU A 50 -2.34 -7.68 -3.86
CA LEU A 50 -2.59 -6.45 -3.08
C LEU A 50 -1.98 -6.50 -1.66
N ARG A 51 -0.64 -6.51 -1.58
CA ARG A 51 0.09 -6.72 -0.32
C ARG A 51 -0.04 -5.55 0.65
N ARG A 52 -0.15 -4.30 0.17
CA ARG A 52 -0.32 -3.13 1.05
C ARG A 52 -1.68 -3.19 1.74
N ALA A 53 -2.72 -3.54 0.98
CA ALA A 53 -4.05 -3.78 1.53
C ALA A 53 -4.03 -4.91 2.57
N ALA A 54 -3.36 -6.03 2.27
CA ALA A 54 -3.29 -7.15 3.21
C ALA A 54 -2.63 -6.75 4.55
N VAL A 55 -1.57 -5.93 4.52
CA VAL A 55 -0.93 -5.36 5.71
C VAL A 55 -1.89 -4.47 6.53
N VAL A 56 -2.63 -3.57 5.86
CA VAL A 56 -3.62 -2.70 6.53
C VAL A 56 -4.69 -3.53 7.21
N LEU A 57 -5.29 -4.48 6.48
CA LEU A 57 -6.40 -5.29 6.97
C LEU A 57 -5.98 -6.20 8.14
N ALA A 58 -4.80 -6.81 8.05
CA ALA A 58 -4.24 -7.63 9.14
C ALA A 58 -3.92 -6.80 10.40
N THR A 59 -3.47 -5.55 10.23
CA THR A 59 -3.16 -4.66 11.35
C THR A 59 -4.43 -4.11 12.01
N ALA A 60 -5.46 -3.81 11.21
CA ALA A 60 -6.74 -3.31 11.68
C ALA A 60 -7.72 -4.42 12.10
N ALA A 61 -7.31 -5.69 12.05
CA ALA A 61 -8.17 -6.82 12.39
C ALA A 61 -8.65 -6.70 13.84
N ASP A 62 -9.96 -6.68 14.06
CA ASP A 62 -10.57 -6.68 15.39
C ASP A 62 -11.69 -7.72 15.48
N GLY A 63 -11.76 -8.44 16.60
CA GLY A 63 -12.79 -9.47 16.83
C GLY A 63 -14.20 -8.90 17.05
N THR A 64 -14.31 -7.59 17.27
CA THR A 64 -15.57 -6.86 17.53
C THR A 64 -15.71 -5.66 16.59
N ASP A 65 -15.45 -5.86 15.31
CA ASP A 65 -15.49 -4.79 14.33
C ASP A 65 -16.88 -4.18 14.14
N SER A 66 -16.96 -2.86 14.27
CA SER A 66 -18.12 -2.13 13.76
C SER A 66 -18.07 -2.08 12.22
N ALA A 67 -19.24 -2.03 11.58
CA ALA A 67 -19.31 -1.84 10.12
C ALA A 67 -18.58 -0.57 9.65
N LEU A 68 -18.53 0.47 10.51
CA LEU A 68 -17.79 1.70 10.24
C LEU A 68 -16.28 1.46 10.22
N LEU A 69 -15.71 0.84 11.27
CA LEU A 69 -14.28 0.55 11.34
C LEU A 69 -13.82 -0.34 10.18
N ARG A 70 -14.65 -1.32 9.82
CA ARG A 70 -14.45 -2.14 8.63
C ARG A 70 -14.36 -1.33 7.35
N GLN A 71 -15.31 -0.44 7.13
CA GLN A 71 -15.28 0.40 5.93
C GLN A 71 -14.05 1.31 5.92
N GLN A 72 -13.67 1.90 7.07
CA GLN A 72 -12.50 2.76 7.18
C GLN A 72 -11.18 2.05 6.84
N ARG A 73 -10.97 0.81 7.32
CA ARG A 73 -9.76 0.05 6.96
C ARG A 73 -9.73 -0.38 5.49
N ILE A 74 -10.89 -0.70 4.90
CA ILE A 74 -10.99 -1.01 3.47
C ILE A 74 -10.66 0.23 2.65
N ASP A 75 -11.19 1.40 3.03
CA ASP A 75 -10.89 2.65 2.34
C ASP A 75 -9.41 3.03 2.46
N LEU A 76 -8.78 2.84 3.64
CA LEU A 76 -7.33 3.02 3.81
C LEU A 76 -6.52 2.04 2.95
N ALA A 77 -6.90 0.76 2.94
CA ALA A 77 -6.27 -0.27 2.13
C ALA A 77 -6.34 0.07 0.63
N THR A 78 -7.53 0.45 0.15
CA THR A 78 -7.74 0.92 -1.23
C THR A 78 -6.93 2.17 -1.54
N ALA A 79 -6.83 3.12 -0.60
CA ALA A 79 -6.05 4.34 -0.78
C ALA A 79 -4.57 4.03 -1.05
N LEU A 80 -3.95 3.16 -0.24
CA LEU A 80 -2.53 2.82 -0.38
C LEU A 80 -2.23 1.96 -1.62
N GLU A 81 -3.15 1.07 -2.00
CA GLU A 81 -3.05 0.33 -3.26
C GLU A 81 -3.14 1.27 -4.48
N MET A 82 -4.14 2.16 -4.49
CA MET A 82 -4.32 3.16 -5.56
C MET A 82 -3.17 4.16 -5.62
N LEU A 83 -2.57 4.52 -4.48
CA LEU A 83 -1.37 5.36 -4.43
C LEU A 83 -0.21 4.66 -5.12
N ASN A 84 -0.01 3.36 -4.86
CA ASN A 84 1.05 2.62 -5.53
C ASN A 84 0.83 2.55 -7.05
N ILE A 85 -0.41 2.38 -7.51
CA ILE A 85 -0.74 2.44 -8.95
C ILE A 85 -0.31 3.78 -9.53
N ALA A 86 -0.66 4.89 -8.89
CA ALA A 86 -0.28 6.23 -9.33
C ALA A 86 1.25 6.39 -9.41
N LEU A 87 1.97 5.97 -8.37
CA LEU A 87 3.43 6.03 -8.30
C LEU A 87 4.11 5.18 -9.37
N VAL A 88 3.63 3.97 -9.62
CA VAL A 88 4.15 3.08 -10.69
C VAL A 88 3.91 3.70 -12.06
N ILE A 89 2.73 4.30 -12.30
CA ILE A 89 2.43 5.00 -13.55
C ILE A 89 3.40 6.16 -13.74
N HIS A 90 3.55 7.06 -12.76
CA HIS A 90 4.45 8.22 -12.89
C HIS A 90 5.91 7.80 -13.14
N GLN A 91 6.36 6.68 -12.55
CA GLN A 91 7.71 6.16 -12.79
C GLN A 91 7.95 5.68 -14.23
N LEU A 92 6.91 5.42 -15.04
CA LEU A 92 7.07 5.13 -16.46
C LEU A 92 7.68 6.32 -17.23
N LEU A 93 7.51 7.56 -16.73
CA LEU A 93 8.17 8.73 -17.31
C LEU A 93 9.69 8.65 -17.18
N LEU A 94 10.16 8.13 -16.05
CA LEU A 94 11.58 8.02 -15.74
C LEU A 94 12.22 6.97 -16.65
N ALA A 95 11.57 5.81 -16.81
CA ALA A 95 12.02 4.75 -17.72
C ALA A 95 12.06 5.20 -19.19
N ASN A 96 11.06 5.96 -19.64
CA ASN A 96 10.99 6.41 -21.04
C ASN A 96 11.93 7.59 -21.36
N SER A 97 12.43 8.30 -20.34
CA SER A 97 13.34 9.44 -20.53
C SER A 97 14.72 9.07 -21.10
N ALA A 98 15.09 7.79 -21.10
CA ALA A 98 16.34 7.28 -21.66
C ALA A 98 16.38 7.22 -23.21
N ASN A 99 15.22 7.26 -23.88
CA ASN A 99 15.09 7.02 -25.33
C ASN A 99 14.61 8.26 -26.11
N GLN A 100 14.97 9.47 -25.67
CA GLN A 100 14.44 10.72 -26.22
C GLN A 100 14.78 10.90 -27.71
N THR A 101 13.77 10.72 -28.55
CA THR A 101 13.73 11.21 -29.93
C THR A 101 12.50 12.08 -30.04
N ASP A 102 12.71 13.39 -30.17
CA ASP A 102 11.72 14.45 -30.01
C ASP A 102 10.60 14.34 -31.07
N ASN A 103 9.62 13.46 -30.84
CA ASN A 103 8.53 13.17 -31.76
C ASN A 103 7.16 13.33 -31.07
N PRO A 104 6.11 13.67 -31.83
CA PRO A 104 4.77 13.94 -31.28
C PRO A 104 4.14 12.73 -30.56
N ASN A 105 4.51 11.50 -30.94
CA ASN A 105 4.01 10.29 -30.27
C ASN A 105 4.57 10.16 -28.85
N GLN A 106 5.85 10.49 -28.62
CA GLN A 106 6.45 10.51 -27.28
C GLN A 106 5.81 11.57 -26.37
N ARG A 107 5.45 12.74 -26.90
CA ARG A 107 4.73 13.79 -26.14
C ARG A 107 3.34 13.35 -25.74
N SER A 108 2.61 12.69 -26.63
CA SER A 108 1.28 12.13 -26.35
C SER A 108 1.34 11.04 -25.25
N ILE A 109 2.34 10.16 -25.31
CA ILE A 109 2.57 9.13 -24.28
C ILE A 109 2.91 9.78 -22.92
N THR A 110 3.79 10.78 -22.92
CA THR A 110 4.19 11.51 -21.70
C THR A 110 2.99 12.18 -21.03
N GLY A 111 2.18 12.93 -21.79
CA GLY A 111 0.97 13.56 -21.26
C GLY A 111 -0.03 12.52 -20.73
N SER A 112 -0.14 11.37 -21.40
CA SER A 112 -1.01 10.28 -20.96
C SER A 112 -0.59 9.69 -19.62
N VAL A 113 0.71 9.48 -19.42
CA VAL A 113 1.24 8.93 -18.17
C VAL A 113 1.04 9.90 -17.01
N ILE A 114 1.34 11.20 -17.20
CA ILE A 114 1.14 12.23 -16.16
C ILE A 114 -0.32 12.27 -15.71
N LEU A 115 -1.25 12.48 -16.65
CA LEU A 115 -2.66 12.66 -16.33
C LEU A 115 -3.31 11.38 -15.78
N THR A 116 -2.89 10.19 -16.22
CA THR A 116 -3.37 8.93 -15.65
C THR A 116 -2.88 8.76 -14.21
N GLY A 117 -1.60 9.08 -13.95
CA GLY A 117 -1.06 9.06 -12.59
C GLY A 117 -1.76 10.05 -11.67
N ASP A 118 -2.01 11.28 -12.13
CA ASP A 118 -2.73 12.32 -11.37
C ASP A 118 -4.17 11.92 -11.07
N TYR A 119 -4.84 11.27 -12.02
CA TYR A 119 -6.17 10.70 -11.82
C TYR A 119 -6.16 9.64 -10.71
N CYS A 120 -5.28 8.63 -10.81
CA CYS A 120 -5.14 7.59 -9.79
C CYS A 120 -4.78 8.18 -8.42
N PHE A 121 -3.88 9.17 -8.39
CA PHE A 121 -3.50 9.87 -7.18
C PHE A 121 -4.70 10.58 -6.52
N THR A 122 -5.50 11.29 -7.30
CA THR A 122 -6.72 11.96 -6.81
C THR A 122 -7.71 10.94 -6.25
N ARG A 123 -7.89 9.79 -6.92
CA ARG A 123 -8.74 8.69 -6.42
C ARG A 123 -8.22 8.12 -5.10
N SER A 124 -6.90 7.94 -4.99
CA SER A 124 -6.25 7.50 -3.75
C SER A 124 -6.51 8.46 -2.59
N ALA A 125 -6.30 9.77 -2.80
CA ALA A 125 -6.57 10.80 -1.79
C ALA A 125 -8.04 10.83 -1.35
N LEU A 126 -8.98 10.59 -2.28
CA LEU A 126 -10.40 10.47 -1.94
C LEU A 126 -10.68 9.27 -1.03
N PHE A 127 -10.04 8.12 -1.27
CA PHE A 127 -10.17 6.96 -0.37
C PHE A 127 -9.56 7.24 1.01
N ALA A 128 -8.39 7.90 1.09
CA ALA A 128 -7.82 8.31 2.37
C ALA A 128 -8.76 9.26 3.13
N ALA A 129 -9.41 10.20 2.44
CA ALA A 129 -10.40 11.10 3.04
C ALA A 129 -11.68 10.38 3.51
N LYS A 130 -12.13 9.33 2.81
CA LYS A 130 -13.30 8.52 3.18
C LYS A 130 -13.12 7.74 4.48
N THR A 131 -11.88 7.56 4.95
CA THR A 131 -11.63 7.05 6.30
C THR A 131 -12.22 7.95 7.40
N ASP A 132 -12.56 9.20 7.06
CA ASP A 132 -13.12 10.21 7.96
C ASP A 132 -12.25 10.40 9.21
N ASN A 133 -10.94 10.25 9.04
CA ASN A 133 -9.95 10.37 10.10
C ASN A 133 -8.81 11.28 9.63
N VAL A 134 -8.76 12.48 10.22
CA VAL A 134 -7.76 13.50 9.84
C VAL A 134 -6.32 13.04 10.04
N GLN A 135 -6.06 12.20 11.05
CA GLN A 135 -4.71 11.67 11.30
C GLN A 135 -4.30 10.69 10.20
N VAL A 136 -5.25 9.90 9.68
CA VAL A 136 -4.99 9.00 8.54
C VAL A 136 -4.68 9.79 7.27
N VAL A 137 -5.39 10.89 7.01
CA VAL A 137 -5.11 11.79 5.88
C VAL A 137 -3.75 12.47 6.02
N GLU A 138 -3.36 12.85 7.23
CA GLU A 138 -2.04 13.41 7.53
C GLU A 138 -0.92 12.38 7.28
N ILE A 139 -1.07 11.15 7.80
CA ILE A 139 -0.15 10.03 7.55
C ILE A 139 0.00 9.79 6.05
N PHE A 140 -1.11 9.68 5.31
CA PHE A 140 -1.11 9.51 3.86
C PHE A 140 -0.30 10.61 3.15
N SER A 141 -0.54 11.87 3.51
CA SER A 141 0.11 13.03 2.90
C SER A 141 1.61 13.08 3.21
N GLN A 142 1.99 12.76 4.45
CA GLN A 142 3.39 12.71 4.86
C GLN A 142 4.12 11.54 4.18
N THR A 143 3.48 10.38 4.04
CA THR A 143 4.02 9.23 3.30
C THR A 143 4.26 9.56 1.84
N LEU A 144 3.29 10.21 1.17
CA LEU A 144 3.47 10.68 -0.20
C LEU A 144 4.71 11.58 -0.32
N LYS A 145 4.81 12.60 0.55
CA LYS A 145 5.97 13.50 0.56
C LYS A 145 7.28 12.72 0.69
N THR A 146 7.37 11.84 1.69
CA THR A 146 8.55 10.99 1.92
C THR A 146 8.90 10.16 0.69
N ILE A 147 7.90 9.56 0.03
CA ILE A 147 8.10 8.77 -1.19
C ILE A 147 8.61 9.65 -2.34
N SER A 148 7.99 10.80 -2.58
CA SER A 148 8.43 11.73 -3.64
C SER A 148 9.86 12.20 -3.41
N GLU A 149 10.22 12.56 -2.18
CA GLU A 149 11.59 12.94 -1.81
C GLU A 149 12.58 11.79 -2.02
N GLY A 150 12.19 10.56 -1.66
CA GLY A 150 13.00 9.36 -1.85
C GLY A 150 13.25 9.03 -3.33
N ILE A 151 12.20 9.06 -4.16
CA ILE A 151 12.30 8.82 -5.61
C ILE A 151 13.18 9.88 -6.28
N LEU A 152 12.99 11.17 -5.95
CA LEU A 152 13.81 12.26 -6.48
C LEU A 152 15.28 12.10 -6.11
N ARG A 153 15.57 11.74 -4.85
CA ARG A 153 16.94 11.48 -4.40
C ARG A 153 17.57 10.33 -5.18
N GLY A 154 16.83 9.25 -5.41
CA GLY A 154 17.29 8.12 -6.24
C GLY A 154 17.63 8.57 -7.67
N LEU A 155 16.76 9.36 -8.29
CA LEU A 155 17.00 9.90 -9.64
C LEU A 155 18.25 10.79 -9.73
N PHE A 156 18.48 11.65 -8.75
CA PHE A 156 19.68 12.48 -8.71
C PHE A 156 20.95 11.64 -8.45
N ALA A 157 20.83 10.54 -7.70
CA ALA A 157 21.93 9.61 -7.49
C ALA A 157 22.33 8.87 -8.78
N GLU A 158 21.35 8.40 -9.56
CA GLU A 158 21.59 7.75 -10.86
C GLU A 158 22.28 8.67 -11.87
N ARG A 159 22.02 9.99 -11.78
CA ARG A 159 22.67 11.02 -12.61
C ARG A 159 24.06 11.43 -12.12
N GLY A 160 24.44 11.03 -10.92
CA GLY A 160 25.69 11.44 -10.27
C GLY A 160 25.63 12.82 -9.61
N ASP A 161 24.45 13.42 -9.50
CA ASP A 161 24.25 14.75 -8.87
C ASP A 161 24.35 14.67 -7.33
N VAL A 162 24.04 13.51 -6.75
CA VAL A 162 24.07 13.25 -5.30
C VAL A 162 24.68 11.86 -5.05
N THR A 163 25.39 11.70 -3.94
CA THR A 163 25.87 10.37 -3.50
C THR A 163 24.91 9.81 -2.46
N VAL A 164 24.37 8.62 -2.70
CA VAL A 164 23.48 7.90 -1.76
C VAL A 164 24.19 6.63 -1.32
N ALA A 165 24.35 6.46 0.00
CA ALA A 165 24.92 5.23 0.52
C ALA A 165 23.98 4.04 0.28
N PRO A 166 24.47 2.80 0.09
CA PRO A 166 23.61 1.63 -0.11
C PRO A 166 22.55 1.42 0.98
N ALA A 167 22.86 1.81 2.23
CA ALA A 167 21.94 1.74 3.36
C ALA A 167 20.82 2.81 3.33
N GLU A 168 20.95 3.82 2.46
CA GLU A 168 20.02 4.94 2.30
C GLU A 168 19.14 4.78 1.05
N VAL A 169 19.21 3.64 0.37
CA VAL A 169 18.34 3.34 -0.77
C VAL A 169 16.89 3.35 -0.30
N PHE A 170 16.08 4.18 -0.94
CA PHE A 170 14.69 4.37 -0.56
C PHE A 170 13.81 3.23 -1.08
N HIS A 171 12.92 2.71 -0.23
CA HIS A 171 12.01 1.61 -0.55
C HIS A 171 10.55 2.06 -0.53
N THR A 172 9.99 2.39 -1.68
CA THR A 172 8.59 2.83 -1.82
C THR A 172 7.58 1.84 -1.24
N GLU A 173 7.73 0.55 -1.53
CA GLU A 173 6.84 -0.50 -1.02
C GLU A 173 6.84 -0.55 0.51
N LEU A 174 8.03 -0.45 1.13
CA LEU A 174 8.18 -0.43 2.57
C LEU A 174 7.50 0.79 3.17
N ALA A 175 7.73 1.99 2.63
CA ALA A 175 7.11 3.21 3.11
C ALA A 175 5.57 3.16 3.05
N LEU A 176 5.00 2.55 2.01
CA LEU A 176 3.55 2.33 1.89
C LEU A 176 3.03 1.32 2.93
N CYS A 177 3.73 0.21 3.13
CA CYS A 177 3.36 -0.78 4.15
C CYS A 177 3.46 -0.22 5.57
N GLU A 178 4.52 0.55 5.88
CA GLU A 178 4.68 1.24 7.17
C GLU A 178 3.54 2.24 7.41
N ALA A 179 3.18 3.02 6.39
CA ALA A 179 2.03 3.91 6.44
C ALA A 179 0.71 3.16 6.69
N GLY A 180 0.57 1.98 6.08
CA GLY A 180 -0.57 1.08 6.29
C GLY A 180 -0.68 0.63 7.75
N VAL A 181 0.43 0.24 8.37
CA VAL A 181 0.46 -0.14 9.79
C VAL A 181 0.08 1.02 10.69
N VAL A 182 0.72 2.19 10.50
CA VAL A 182 0.47 3.37 11.35
C VAL A 182 -0.97 3.88 11.17
N GLY A 183 -1.46 3.92 9.92
CA GLY A 183 -2.83 4.32 9.61
C GLY A 183 -3.86 3.35 10.19
N ALA A 184 -3.65 2.04 10.05
CA ALA A 184 -4.50 1.01 10.64
C ALA A 184 -4.55 1.10 12.17
N ALA A 185 -3.39 1.24 12.82
CA ALA A 185 -3.30 1.42 14.27
C ALA A 185 -4.04 2.69 14.75
N THR A 186 -4.04 3.74 13.93
CA THR A 186 -4.75 5.00 14.21
C THR A 186 -6.27 4.84 14.12
N LEU A 187 -6.78 3.89 13.33
CA LEU A 187 -8.22 3.60 13.23
C LEU A 187 -8.73 2.77 14.42
N VAL A 188 -7.93 1.82 14.91
CA VAL A 188 -8.31 0.94 16.02
C VAL A 188 -8.10 1.65 17.36
N ARG A 189 -9.09 2.43 17.84
CA ARG A 189 -8.96 3.22 19.09
C ARG A 189 -9.88 2.83 20.25
N THR A 190 -10.88 1.96 20.07
CA THR A 190 -11.90 1.70 21.10
C THR A 190 -11.72 0.41 21.90
N THR A 191 -11.51 -0.73 21.24
CA THR A 191 -11.53 -2.07 21.89
C THR A 191 -10.18 -2.79 21.85
N SER A 192 -9.37 -2.51 20.82
CA SER A 192 -8.12 -3.23 20.52
C SER A 192 -6.97 -2.27 20.21
N SER A 193 -6.84 -1.18 20.97
CA SER A 193 -5.81 -0.16 20.70
C SER A 193 -4.41 -0.77 20.70
N LEU A 194 -3.69 -0.61 19.59
CA LEU A 194 -2.31 -1.04 19.48
C LEU A 194 -1.42 -0.08 20.29
N SER A 195 -0.56 -0.64 21.14
CA SER A 195 0.45 0.13 21.85
C SER A 195 1.55 0.60 20.91
N ASP A 196 2.29 1.65 21.28
CA ASP A 196 3.46 2.11 20.52
C ASP A 196 4.49 0.99 20.34
N ALA A 197 4.62 0.10 21.33
CA ALA A 197 5.50 -1.07 21.26
C ALA A 197 5.03 -2.08 20.21
N ALA A 198 3.71 -2.34 20.14
CA ALA A 198 3.13 -3.21 19.11
C ALA A 198 3.31 -2.63 17.71
N VAL A 199 3.06 -1.33 17.53
CA VAL A 199 3.30 -0.65 16.25
C VAL A 199 4.78 -0.72 15.86
N ALA A 200 5.70 -0.43 16.79
CA ALA A 200 7.14 -0.53 16.55
C ALA A 200 7.58 -1.96 16.17
N GLU A 201 7.01 -2.98 16.81
CA GLU A 201 7.24 -4.39 16.49
C GLU A 201 6.80 -4.71 15.05
N LEU A 202 5.59 -4.30 14.66
CA LEU A 202 5.08 -4.49 13.30
C LEU A 202 5.95 -3.81 12.24
N LEU A 203 6.39 -2.58 12.48
CA LEU A 203 7.31 -1.87 11.59
C LEU A 203 8.65 -2.60 11.46
N ALA A 204 9.19 -3.14 12.56
CA ALA A 204 10.41 -3.94 12.54
C ALA A 204 10.25 -5.27 11.78
N ILE A 205 9.05 -5.88 11.80
CA ILE A 205 8.72 -7.03 10.95
C ILE A 205 8.72 -6.61 9.47
N LEU A 206 8.03 -5.53 9.10
CA LEU A 206 7.98 -5.06 7.71
C LEU A 206 9.35 -4.73 7.13
N ARG A 207 10.24 -4.09 7.90
CA ARG A 207 11.61 -3.78 7.46
C ARG A 207 12.43 -5.02 7.09
N ARG A 208 12.11 -6.16 7.69
CA ARG A 208 12.73 -7.45 7.36
C ARG A 208 12.03 -8.13 6.19
N TRP A 209 10.70 -8.09 6.16
CA TRP A 209 9.89 -8.80 5.17
C TRP A 209 9.85 -8.10 3.81
N VAL A 210 9.52 -6.80 3.77
CA VAL A 210 9.14 -6.10 2.54
C VAL A 210 10.27 -6.03 1.52
N PRO A 211 11.56 -5.80 1.90
CA PRO A 211 12.66 -5.92 0.94
C PRO A 211 12.68 -7.33 0.32
N GLY A 212 12.23 -7.43 -0.94
CA GLY A 212 12.14 -8.70 -1.65
C GLY A 212 11.06 -9.67 -1.15
N TRP A 213 10.15 -9.24 -0.25
CA TRP A 213 9.10 -10.09 0.33
C TRP A 213 9.63 -11.42 0.93
N GLN A 214 10.79 -11.36 1.59
CA GLN A 214 11.50 -12.50 2.17
C GLN A 214 10.91 -12.87 3.54
N MET A 215 9.96 -13.81 3.56
CA MET A 215 9.23 -14.22 4.78
C MET A 215 9.72 -15.53 5.42
N GLN A 216 10.76 -16.15 4.89
CA GLN A 216 11.17 -17.53 5.24
C GLN A 216 12.15 -17.63 6.41
N GLU A 217 12.77 -16.53 6.85
CA GLU A 217 13.87 -16.63 7.83
C GLU A 217 13.45 -16.45 9.30
N VAL A 218 12.27 -15.88 9.59
CA VAL A 218 11.85 -15.61 10.98
C VAL A 218 10.32 -15.67 11.12
N THR A 219 9.80 -16.64 11.89
CA THR A 219 8.46 -16.55 12.46
C THR A 219 8.47 -15.48 13.55
N PRO A 220 7.66 -14.41 13.45
CA PRO A 220 7.65 -13.37 14.48
C PRO A 220 7.13 -13.93 15.80
N ALA A 221 7.72 -13.51 16.91
CA ALA A 221 7.25 -13.91 18.24
C ALA A 221 5.99 -13.14 18.69
N PHE A 222 5.60 -12.07 17.97
CA PHE A 222 4.44 -11.21 18.23
C PHE A 222 4.27 -10.85 19.71
N GLU A 223 5.32 -10.31 20.32
CA GLU A 223 5.42 -10.13 21.78
C GLU A 223 4.42 -9.11 22.34
N HIS A 224 4.12 -8.06 21.57
CA HIS A 224 3.30 -6.92 22.02
C HIS A 224 1.94 -6.84 21.36
N LEU A 225 1.63 -7.73 20.41
CA LEU A 225 0.37 -7.70 19.66
C LEU A 225 -0.78 -8.26 20.49
N PRO A 226 -1.97 -7.62 20.49
CA PRO A 226 -3.17 -8.25 21.01
C PRO A 226 -3.60 -9.44 20.13
N PRO A 227 -4.36 -10.41 20.68
CA PRO A 227 -4.70 -11.65 19.98
C PRO A 227 -5.34 -11.48 18.58
N PRO A 228 -6.26 -10.52 18.33
CA PRO A 228 -6.83 -10.33 16.99
C PRO A 228 -5.79 -9.95 15.93
N GLN A 229 -4.85 -9.06 16.28
CA GLN A 229 -3.81 -8.62 15.35
C GLN A 229 -2.70 -9.66 15.21
N GLU A 230 -2.38 -10.40 16.28
CA GLU A 230 -1.47 -11.55 16.19
C GLU A 230 -2.02 -12.58 15.18
N ALA A 231 -3.28 -12.99 15.33
CA ALA A 231 -3.94 -13.91 14.39
C ALA A 231 -3.97 -13.35 12.96
N GLY A 232 -4.30 -12.06 12.82
CA GLY A 232 -4.29 -11.36 11.53
C GLY A 232 -2.92 -11.40 10.85
N TRP A 233 -1.84 -11.18 11.59
CA TRP A 233 -0.48 -11.17 11.06
C TRP A 233 0.10 -12.57 10.80
N GLN A 234 -0.30 -13.57 11.59
CA GLN A 234 0.01 -14.98 11.29
C GLN A 234 -0.65 -15.41 9.96
N VAL A 235 -1.91 -15.06 9.77
CA VAL A 235 -2.65 -15.31 8.52
C VAL A 235 -2.06 -14.51 7.35
N LEU A 236 -1.67 -13.26 7.56
CA LEU A 236 -0.97 -12.45 6.55
C LEU A 236 0.31 -13.14 6.08
N GLN A 237 1.14 -13.64 7.01
CA GLN A 237 2.36 -14.36 6.67
C GLN A 237 2.06 -15.59 5.79
N GLN A 238 1.07 -16.39 6.19
CA GLN A 238 0.64 -17.56 5.41
C GLN A 238 0.12 -17.16 4.02
N TRP A 239 -0.71 -16.11 3.94
CA TRP A 239 -1.29 -15.64 2.69
C TRP A 239 -0.22 -15.15 1.70
N ILE A 240 0.82 -14.46 2.18
CA ILE A 240 1.93 -14.01 1.33
C ILE A 240 2.81 -15.17 0.89
N GLN A 241 3.10 -16.14 1.75
CA GLN A 241 3.91 -17.32 1.38
C GLN A 241 3.29 -18.18 0.28
N LEU A 242 1.98 -18.09 0.08
CA LEU A 242 1.26 -18.82 -0.97
C LEU A 242 1.26 -18.10 -2.33
N ARG A 243 1.87 -16.90 -2.47
CA ARG A 243 1.76 -16.03 -3.65
C ARG A 243 3.07 -15.37 -4.08
#